data_AF-K1TVU4-F1
#
_entry.id   AF-K1TVU4-F1
#
_cell.length_a   1.000
_cell.length_b   1.000
_cell.length_c   1.000
_cell.angle_alpha   90.00
_cell.angle_beta   90.00
_cell.angle_gamma   90.00
#
_symmetry.space_group_name_H-M   'P 1'
#
loop_
_entity.id
_entity.type
_entity.pdbx_description
1 polymer ?
#
loop_
_entity_poly.entity_id
_entity_poly.type
_entity_poly.pdbx_seq_one_letter_code
_entity_poly.pdbx_strand_id
1 'polypeptide(L)'
;DAVELAELNAAMQSPAKMQTIGQLLDYAENTDCFVLINAKDSRSLGEYYLNDSGLFVVPDPWKPAIDTDRLGSFIANEEQGTFTDYGYILRTSDEWQRVHEGQPVPEPYRVMAYPAPEILREESKVQPEAAAPTKAPQPVTPILLNGQNSAERMKEITDRLETGIQELFESERYKAYLTTMSKFHSYS
;
A
#
# COMPACT_ATOMS: atom_id res chain seq x y z
N ASP A 1 -15.75 -3.22 -10.76
CA ASP A 1 -16.07 -3.11 -12.20
C ASP A 1 -15.02 -2.32 -12.98
N ALA A 2 -15.03 -2.40 -14.32
CA ALA A 2 -14.11 -1.60 -15.15
C ALA A 2 -14.39 -0.09 -15.06
N VAL A 3 -15.65 0.30 -14.82
CA VAL A 3 -16.10 1.68 -14.67
C VAL A 3 -15.57 2.30 -13.38
N GLU A 4 -15.75 1.60 -12.25
CA GLU A 4 -15.25 2.03 -10.94
C GLU A 4 -13.72 2.18 -10.91
N LEU A 5 -13.00 1.33 -11.65
CA LEU A 5 -11.54 1.47 -11.79
C LEU A 5 -11.15 2.73 -12.57
N ALA A 6 -11.92 3.08 -13.61
CA ALA A 6 -11.69 4.32 -14.35
C ALA A 6 -12.00 5.55 -13.49
N GLU A 7 -13.07 5.49 -12.69
CA GLU A 7 -13.44 6.53 -11.71
C GLU A 7 -12.34 6.76 -10.67
N LEU A 8 -11.83 5.68 -10.05
CA LEU A 8 -10.73 5.76 -9.10
C LEU A 8 -9.48 6.38 -9.74
N ASN A 9 -9.11 5.93 -10.94
CA ASN A 9 -7.96 6.47 -11.66
C ASN A 9 -8.13 7.96 -12.00
N ALA A 10 -9.34 8.39 -12.37
CA ALA A 10 -9.67 9.79 -12.59
C ALA A 10 -9.60 10.60 -11.28
N ALA A 11 -10.14 10.08 -10.18
CA ALA A 11 -10.11 10.71 -8.86
C ALA A 11 -8.66 10.92 -8.37
N MET A 12 -7.77 9.96 -8.64
CA MET A 12 -6.35 10.09 -8.34
C MET A 12 -5.62 11.19 -9.13
N GLN A 13 -6.11 11.54 -10.33
CA GLN A 13 -5.58 12.65 -11.13
C GLN A 13 -6.15 14.01 -10.69
N SER A 14 -7.35 14.01 -10.10
CA SER A 14 -8.07 15.20 -9.63
C SER A 14 -7.33 15.94 -8.49
N PRO A 15 -7.67 17.21 -8.18
CA PRO A 15 -7.07 17.94 -7.04
C PRO A 15 -7.38 17.30 -5.68
N ALA A 16 -8.41 16.45 -5.58
CA ALA A 16 -8.70 15.61 -4.42
C ALA A 16 -7.80 14.36 -4.40
N LYS A 17 -6.49 14.51 -4.66
CA LYS A 17 -5.55 13.39 -4.66
C LYS A 17 -5.55 12.74 -3.29
N MET A 18 -5.87 11.45 -3.27
CA MET A 18 -5.72 10.59 -2.10
C MET A 18 -4.22 10.40 -1.84
N GLN A 19 -3.70 11.02 -0.79
CA GLN A 19 -2.27 10.98 -0.45
C GLN A 19 -1.93 9.81 0.48
N THR A 20 -2.92 9.31 1.23
CA THR A 20 -2.73 8.29 2.26
C THR A 20 -3.47 7.02 1.89
N ILE A 21 -2.92 5.85 2.29
CA ILE A 21 -3.57 4.55 2.08
C ILE A 21 -4.97 4.50 2.72
N GLY A 22 -5.18 5.18 3.85
CA GLY A 22 -6.48 5.31 4.50
C GLY A 22 -7.51 6.00 3.59
N GLN A 23 -7.12 7.05 2.85
CA GLN A 23 -8.01 7.75 1.91
C GLN A 23 -8.40 6.86 0.72
N LEU A 24 -7.47 6.03 0.26
CA LEU A 24 -7.75 5.08 -0.81
C LEU A 24 -8.66 3.95 -0.34
N LEU A 25 -8.51 3.50 0.91
CA LEU A 25 -9.43 2.54 1.51
C LEU A 25 -10.82 3.16 1.72
N ASP A 26 -10.87 4.39 2.21
CA ASP A 26 -12.11 5.14 2.41
C ASP A 26 -12.86 5.36 1.09
N TYR A 27 -12.18 5.40 -0.06
CA TYR A 27 -12.86 5.51 -1.36
C TYR A 27 -13.87 4.39 -1.61
N ALA A 28 -13.63 3.17 -1.10
CA ALA A 28 -14.57 2.07 -1.25
C ALA A 28 -15.94 2.36 -0.62
N GLU A 29 -15.97 3.21 0.42
CA GLU A 29 -17.19 3.65 1.11
C GLU A 29 -17.68 5.03 0.60
N ASN A 30 -16.90 5.68 -0.28
CA ASN A 30 -17.16 7.03 -0.80
C ASN A 30 -17.21 7.05 -2.34
N THR A 31 -17.62 5.94 -2.98
CA THR A 31 -17.76 5.88 -4.44
C THR A 31 -18.76 6.92 -4.95
N ASP A 32 -19.81 7.19 -4.17
CA ASP A 32 -20.89 8.13 -4.51
C ASP A 32 -20.45 9.60 -4.49
N CYS A 33 -19.27 9.92 -3.96
CA CYS A 33 -18.77 11.28 -3.89
C CYS A 33 -18.29 11.81 -5.25
N PHE A 34 -18.02 10.91 -6.21
CA PHE A 34 -17.50 11.26 -7.52
C PHE A 34 -18.41 10.73 -8.63
N VAL A 35 -18.58 11.55 -9.66
CA VAL A 35 -19.26 11.16 -10.90
C VAL A 35 -18.28 11.34 -12.04
N LEU A 36 -18.03 10.27 -12.80
CA LEU A 36 -17.22 10.31 -14.01
C LEU A 36 -18.11 10.45 -15.24
N ILE A 37 -17.88 11.54 -15.96
CA ILE A 37 -18.48 11.79 -17.26
C ILE A 37 -17.42 11.50 -18.33
N ASN A 38 -17.77 10.75 -19.37
CA ASN A 38 -16.87 10.42 -20.47
C ASN A 38 -16.68 11.61 -21.44
N ALA A 39 -16.13 12.71 -20.93
CA ALA A 39 -15.83 13.94 -21.66
C ALA A 39 -14.39 14.37 -21.39
N LYS A 40 -13.57 14.49 -22.44
CA LYS A 40 -12.13 14.81 -22.32
C LYS A 40 -11.85 16.30 -22.43
N ASP A 41 -12.71 17.01 -23.16
CA ASP A 41 -12.59 18.44 -23.45
C ASP A 41 -13.88 19.18 -23.08
N SER A 42 -13.78 20.50 -22.89
CA SER A 42 -14.95 21.37 -22.68
C SER A 42 -16.01 21.20 -23.76
N ARG A 43 -15.62 20.98 -25.02
CA ARG A 43 -16.55 20.69 -26.12
C ARG A 43 -17.43 19.49 -25.82
N SER A 44 -16.76 18.36 -25.56
CA SER A 44 -17.42 17.07 -25.30
C SER A 44 -18.29 17.12 -24.04
N LEU A 45 -17.88 17.91 -23.04
CA LEU A 45 -18.69 18.13 -21.85
C LEU A 45 -19.98 18.90 -22.23
N GLY A 46 -19.86 19.98 -23.00
CA GLY A 46 -21.02 20.73 -23.48
C GLY A 46 -21.97 19.87 -24.31
N GLU A 47 -21.44 19.04 -25.21
CA GLU A 47 -22.23 18.09 -26.01
C GLU A 47 -22.94 17.04 -25.14
N TYR A 48 -22.25 16.49 -24.13
CA TYR A 48 -22.84 15.56 -23.17
C TYR A 48 -24.01 16.21 -22.41
N TYR A 49 -23.85 17.44 -21.93
CA TYR A 49 -24.93 18.14 -21.24
C TYR A 49 -26.13 18.47 -22.15
N LEU A 50 -25.89 18.71 -23.43
CA LEU A 50 -26.93 19.01 -24.41
C LEU A 50 -27.74 17.79 -24.88
N ASN A 51 -27.10 16.62 -24.98
CA ASN A 51 -27.69 15.46 -25.61
C ASN A 51 -27.93 14.29 -24.65
N ASP A 52 -27.01 14.05 -23.73
CA ASP A 52 -26.95 12.80 -22.96
C ASP A 52 -27.29 13.00 -21.47
N SER A 53 -27.09 14.19 -20.91
CA SER A 53 -27.30 14.43 -19.47
C SER A 53 -28.75 14.31 -19.01
N GLY A 54 -29.72 14.52 -19.91
CA GLY A 54 -31.14 14.61 -19.58
C GLY A 54 -31.53 15.81 -18.72
N LEU A 55 -30.58 16.69 -18.36
CA LEU A 55 -30.82 17.86 -17.50
C LEU A 55 -31.46 19.02 -18.27
N PHE A 56 -31.10 19.16 -19.55
CA PHE A 56 -31.62 20.18 -20.46
C PHE A 56 -32.26 19.52 -21.68
N VAL A 57 -33.52 19.88 -21.98
CA VAL A 57 -34.17 19.49 -23.25
C VAL A 57 -34.14 20.67 -24.20
N VAL A 58 -33.10 20.73 -25.03
CA VAL A 58 -32.99 21.74 -26.08
C VAL A 58 -33.59 21.17 -27.38
N PRO A 59 -34.53 21.88 -28.02
CA PRO A 59 -35.04 21.49 -29.34
C PRO A 59 -33.92 21.32 -30.37
N ASP A 60 -33.97 20.25 -31.18
CA ASP A 60 -32.95 19.95 -32.20
C ASP A 60 -32.58 21.13 -33.12
N PRO A 61 -33.52 22.00 -33.56
CA PRO A 61 -33.18 23.15 -34.39
C PRO A 61 -32.26 24.18 -33.72
N TRP A 62 -32.22 24.21 -32.37
CA TRP A 62 -31.46 25.19 -31.61
C TRP A 62 -30.12 24.65 -31.13
N LYS A 63 -29.94 23.33 -31.06
CA LYS A 63 -28.69 22.68 -30.69
C LYS A 63 -27.46 23.23 -31.42
N PRO A 64 -27.46 23.39 -32.77
CA PRO A 64 -26.28 23.92 -33.47
C PRO A 64 -26.03 25.42 -33.22
N ALA A 65 -27.00 26.15 -32.66
CA ALA A 65 -26.83 27.56 -32.32
C ALA A 65 -26.12 27.76 -30.96
N ILE A 66 -25.96 26.71 -30.17
CA ILE A 66 -25.30 26.76 -28.85
C ILE A 66 -23.83 26.40 -29.03
N ASP A 67 -22.96 27.29 -28.55
CA ASP A 67 -21.52 27.04 -28.47
C ASP A 67 -21.22 26.06 -27.32
N THR A 68 -20.96 24.81 -27.69
CA THR A 68 -20.67 23.70 -26.77
C THR A 68 -19.39 23.92 -25.98
N ASP A 69 -18.36 24.56 -26.57
CA ASP A 69 -17.06 24.77 -25.92
C ASP A 69 -17.21 25.78 -24.79
N ARG A 70 -17.94 26.87 -25.08
CA ARG A 70 -18.25 27.90 -24.10
C ARG A 70 -19.17 27.39 -23.01
N LEU A 71 -20.17 26.58 -23.37
CA LEU A 71 -21.07 25.94 -22.41
C LEU A 71 -20.32 25.01 -21.46
N GLY A 72 -19.53 24.07 -21.98
CA GLY A 72 -18.78 23.14 -21.14
C GLY A 72 -17.75 23.82 -20.27
N SER A 73 -17.10 24.89 -20.75
CA SER A 73 -16.19 25.68 -19.92
C SER A 73 -16.93 26.43 -18.80
N PHE A 74 -18.15 26.90 -19.04
CA PHE A 74 -18.97 27.54 -18.02
C PHE A 74 -19.38 26.53 -16.93
N ILE A 75 -19.93 25.38 -17.33
CA ILE A 75 -20.31 24.30 -16.43
C ILE A 75 -19.10 23.84 -15.62
N ALA A 76 -17.96 23.64 -16.27
CA ALA A 76 -16.76 23.17 -15.58
C ALA A 76 -16.27 24.12 -14.48
N ASN A 77 -16.44 25.44 -14.68
CA ASN A 77 -16.11 26.45 -13.67
C ASN A 77 -17.14 26.51 -12.53
N GLU A 78 -18.43 26.31 -12.83
CA GLU A 78 -19.51 26.33 -11.84
C GLU A 78 -19.45 25.11 -10.92
N GLU A 79 -19.28 23.93 -11.50
CA GLU A 79 -19.25 22.65 -10.81
C GLU A 79 -17.88 22.29 -10.20
N GLN A 80 -16.83 23.07 -10.49
CA GLN A 80 -15.45 22.85 -10.02
C GLN A 80 -14.86 21.46 -10.34
N GLY A 81 -15.38 20.77 -11.36
CA GLY A 81 -14.84 19.48 -11.78
C GLY A 81 -13.54 19.59 -12.56
N THR A 82 -12.88 18.45 -12.78
CA THR A 82 -11.53 18.37 -13.35
C THR A 82 -11.51 17.47 -14.58
N PHE A 83 -10.85 17.92 -15.65
CA PHE A 83 -10.58 17.09 -16.81
C PHE A 83 -9.40 16.15 -16.54
N THR A 84 -9.59 14.87 -16.81
CA THR A 84 -8.61 13.79 -16.62
C THR A 84 -8.50 12.98 -17.92
N ASP A 85 -7.49 12.12 -18.03
CA ASP A 85 -7.33 11.27 -19.22
C ASP A 85 -8.52 10.31 -19.45
N TYR A 86 -9.21 9.98 -18.35
CA TYR A 86 -10.35 9.06 -18.31
C TYR A 86 -11.70 9.76 -18.52
N GLY A 87 -11.74 11.09 -18.42
CA GLY A 87 -12.97 11.87 -18.54
C GLY A 87 -13.02 13.07 -17.61
N TYR A 88 -14.19 13.66 -17.47
CA TYR A 88 -14.46 14.78 -16.58
C TYR A 88 -14.98 14.23 -15.26
N ILE A 89 -14.25 14.49 -14.18
CA ILE A 89 -14.66 14.06 -12.85
C ILE A 89 -15.29 15.23 -12.09
N LEU A 90 -16.50 14.98 -11.62
CA LEU A 90 -17.28 15.90 -10.80
C LEU A 90 -17.27 15.41 -9.35
N ARG A 91 -17.04 16.31 -8.40
CA ARG A 91 -17.24 16.04 -6.98
C ARG A 91 -18.63 16.50 -6.57
N THR A 92 -19.55 15.57 -6.37
CA THR A 92 -20.97 15.86 -6.11
C THR A 92 -21.26 16.07 -4.62
N SER A 93 -20.45 15.48 -3.73
CA SER A 93 -20.62 15.60 -2.28
C SER A 93 -19.32 16.00 -1.59
N ASP A 94 -19.46 16.77 -0.51
CA ASP A 94 -18.37 17.14 0.40
C ASP A 94 -18.32 16.23 1.66
N GLU A 95 -19.30 15.33 1.84
CA GLU A 95 -19.37 14.42 2.97
C GLU A 95 -18.44 13.21 2.79
N TRP A 96 -17.14 13.43 2.95
CA TRP A 96 -16.14 12.36 2.90
C TRP A 96 -16.10 11.56 4.22
N GLN A 97 -16.53 10.30 4.18
CA GLN A 97 -16.45 9.41 5.33
C GLN A 97 -15.01 8.91 5.55
N ARG A 98 -14.47 9.16 6.74
CA ARG A 98 -13.12 8.75 7.14
C ARG A 98 -13.20 7.56 8.08
N VAL A 99 -13.42 6.37 7.53
CA VAL A 99 -13.65 5.15 8.31
C VAL A 99 -12.32 4.46 8.65
N HIS A 100 -11.35 4.56 7.75
CA HIS A 100 -10.09 3.83 7.78
C HIS A 100 -8.86 4.71 7.99
N GLU A 101 -8.98 6.05 7.90
CA GLU A 101 -7.93 6.96 8.33
C GLU A 101 -7.58 6.76 9.83
N GLY A 102 -6.41 6.15 10.09
CA GLY A 102 -5.90 5.90 11.44
C GLY A 102 -6.18 4.50 12.00
N GLN A 103 -6.95 3.67 11.31
CA GLN A 103 -7.08 2.25 11.64
C GLN A 103 -5.97 1.44 10.95
N PRO A 104 -5.46 0.36 11.58
CA PRO A 104 -4.57 -0.56 10.89
C PRO A 104 -5.29 -1.16 9.68
N VAL A 105 -4.56 -1.32 8.57
CA VAL A 105 -5.07 -1.98 7.35
C VAL A 105 -5.81 -3.27 7.73
N PRO A 106 -7.04 -3.50 7.20
CA PRO A 106 -7.80 -4.69 7.56
C PRO A 106 -6.98 -5.97 7.32
N GLU A 107 -7.10 -6.92 8.24
CA GLU A 107 -6.44 -8.23 8.21
C GLU A 107 -6.36 -8.87 6.81
N PRO A 108 -7.45 -8.97 6.01
CA PRO A 108 -7.39 -9.63 4.69
C PRO A 108 -6.48 -8.95 3.65
N TYR A 109 -6.17 -7.66 3.83
CA TYR A 109 -5.33 -6.88 2.90
C TYR A 109 -3.94 -6.59 3.44
N ARG A 110 -3.64 -7.05 4.66
CA ARG A 110 -2.34 -6.84 5.27
C ARG A 110 -1.36 -7.88 4.73
N VAL A 111 -0.67 -7.52 3.66
CA VAL A 111 0.32 -8.34 2.91
C VAL A 111 1.50 -8.83 3.80
N MET A 112 1.58 -8.39 5.08
CA MET A 112 2.59 -8.81 6.06
C MET A 112 1.99 -9.18 7.45
N ALA A 113 0.78 -9.74 7.52
CA ALA A 113 0.10 -10.03 8.79
C ALA A 113 0.51 -11.32 9.52
N TYR A 114 1.81 -11.65 9.57
CA TYR A 114 2.37 -12.58 10.58
C TYR A 114 1.69 -13.98 10.67
N PRO A 115 1.95 -14.76 11.73
CA PRO A 115 0.96 -14.78 12.80
C PRO A 115 1.49 -14.15 14.09
N ALA A 116 0.71 -13.22 14.64
CA ALA A 116 1.09 -12.37 15.75
C ALA A 116 1.68 -13.17 16.93
N PRO A 117 2.83 -12.77 17.51
CA PRO A 117 3.31 -13.40 18.74
C PRO A 117 2.38 -13.01 19.89
N GLU A 118 1.51 -13.94 20.31
CA GLU A 118 0.64 -13.85 21.49
C GLU A 118 1.40 -13.65 22.82
N ILE A 119 2.73 -13.75 22.80
CA ILE A 119 3.60 -13.81 23.99
C ILE A 119 3.70 -12.45 24.73
N LEU A 120 3.45 -11.32 24.06
CA LEU A 120 3.74 -10.00 24.66
C LEU A 120 2.61 -9.42 25.54
N ARG A 121 1.41 -10.01 25.57
CA ARG A 121 0.30 -9.51 26.41
C ARG A 121 0.19 -10.19 27.78
N GLU A 122 0.71 -11.40 27.96
CA GLU A 122 0.65 -12.09 29.27
C GLU A 122 1.87 -11.82 30.17
N GLU A 123 3.03 -11.42 29.64
CA GLU A 123 4.23 -11.21 30.46
C GLU A 123 4.23 -9.93 31.32
N SER A 124 3.24 -9.04 31.16
CA SER A 124 3.14 -7.80 31.94
C SER A 124 2.63 -7.98 33.38
N LYS A 125 2.35 -9.21 33.83
CA LYS A 125 1.83 -9.47 35.18
C LYS A 125 2.62 -10.47 36.03
N VAL A 126 3.90 -10.71 35.75
CA VAL A 126 4.73 -11.54 36.63
C VAL A 126 6.13 -10.94 36.84
N GLN A 127 6.33 -10.31 38.00
CA GLN A 127 7.57 -10.47 38.77
C GLN A 127 7.19 -11.29 40.02
N PRO A 128 8.07 -12.13 40.59
CA PRO A 128 9.53 -11.93 40.66
C PRO A 128 10.41 -13.21 40.49
N GLU A 129 11.73 -12.98 40.49
CA GLU A 129 12.77 -13.79 41.17
C GLU A 129 13.74 -14.68 40.35
N ALA A 130 15.00 -14.21 40.34
CA ALA A 130 16.30 -14.91 40.45
C ALA A 130 16.78 -15.98 39.44
N ALA A 131 17.81 -15.56 38.69
CA ALA A 131 19.13 -16.20 38.49
C ALA A 131 19.29 -17.46 37.61
N ALA A 132 19.80 -17.24 36.38
CA ALA A 132 21.00 -17.91 35.85
C ALA A 132 21.59 -17.07 34.67
N PRO A 133 22.91 -17.03 34.46
CA PRO A 133 23.56 -15.98 33.68
C PRO A 133 23.35 -16.17 32.18
N THR A 134 22.72 -15.19 31.54
CA THR A 134 22.75 -15.01 30.09
C THR A 134 24.20 -14.72 29.67
N LYS A 135 24.88 -15.74 29.14
CA LYS A 135 26.17 -15.54 28.45
C LYS A 135 25.91 -14.57 27.29
N ALA A 136 26.57 -13.42 27.34
CA ALA A 136 26.41 -12.32 26.40
C ALA A 136 26.42 -12.80 24.93
N PRO A 137 25.62 -12.17 24.04
CA PRO A 137 25.75 -12.40 22.61
C PRO A 137 27.21 -12.18 22.23
N GLN A 138 27.84 -13.19 21.63
CA GLN A 138 29.25 -13.07 21.25
C GLN A 138 29.39 -11.87 20.30
N PRO A 139 30.31 -10.93 20.60
CA PRO A 139 30.49 -9.76 19.76
C PRO A 139 30.93 -10.21 18.37
N VAL A 140 30.31 -9.63 17.35
CA VAL A 140 30.71 -9.82 15.95
C VAL A 140 32.12 -9.25 15.81
N THR A 141 33.12 -10.12 15.90
CA THR A 141 34.52 -9.72 15.69
C THR A 141 34.71 -9.45 14.20
N PRO A 142 35.10 -8.22 13.80
CA PRO A 142 35.36 -7.93 12.40
C PRO A 142 36.54 -8.76 11.88
N ILE A 143 36.41 -9.27 10.66
CA ILE A 143 37.42 -10.14 10.03
C ILE A 143 38.64 -9.29 9.68
N LEU A 144 39.72 -9.42 10.46
CA LEU A 144 41.03 -8.90 10.09
C LEU A 144 41.69 -9.88 9.11
N LEU A 145 41.95 -9.41 7.89
CA LEU A 145 42.62 -10.15 6.81
C LEU A 145 44.12 -9.84 6.82
N ASN A 146 44.97 -10.84 7.08
CA ASN A 146 46.42 -10.64 7.25
C ASN A 146 47.25 -10.91 5.98
N GLY A 147 46.64 -11.45 4.91
CA GLY A 147 47.36 -11.75 3.66
C GLY A 147 47.86 -10.52 2.90
N GLN A 148 49.10 -10.57 2.39
CA GLN A 148 49.68 -9.51 1.55
C GLN A 148 49.30 -9.65 0.07
N ASN A 149 48.89 -10.85 -0.37
CA ASN A 149 48.49 -11.14 -1.75
C ASN A 149 47.01 -11.61 -1.85
N SER A 150 46.34 -11.32 -2.97
CA SER A 150 44.91 -11.61 -3.17
C SER A 150 44.57 -13.11 -3.10
N ALA A 151 45.47 -13.97 -3.59
CA ALA A 151 45.30 -15.42 -3.54
C ALA A 151 45.39 -15.98 -2.11
N GLU A 152 46.24 -15.41 -1.26
CA GLU A 152 46.36 -15.80 0.15
C GLU A 152 45.16 -15.33 0.97
N ARG A 153 44.66 -14.12 0.69
CA ARG A 153 43.42 -13.60 1.31
C ARG A 153 42.22 -14.48 1.00
N MET A 154 42.08 -14.94 -0.25
CA MET A 154 40.96 -15.82 -0.64
C MET A 154 41.02 -17.17 0.07
N LYS A 155 42.21 -17.75 0.25
CA LYS A 155 42.39 -18.97 1.05
C LYS A 155 42.04 -18.75 2.51
N GLU A 156 42.56 -17.68 3.12
CA GLU A 156 42.28 -17.34 4.53
C GLU A 156 40.79 -17.09 4.80
N ILE A 157 40.10 -16.44 3.85
CA ILE A 157 38.65 -16.25 3.93
C ILE A 157 37.93 -17.60 3.89
N THR A 158 38.32 -18.49 2.98
CA THR A 158 37.69 -19.81 2.82
C THR A 158 37.88 -20.66 4.07
N ASP A 159 39.11 -20.77 4.58
CA ASP A 159 39.43 -21.58 5.75
C ASP A 159 38.71 -21.09 7.01
N ARG A 160 38.60 -19.75 7.19
CA ARG A 160 37.86 -19.17 8.33
C ARG A 160 36.35 -19.35 8.20
N LEU A 161 35.80 -19.28 6.99
CA LEU A 161 34.39 -19.57 6.76
C LEU A 161 34.07 -21.04 7.05
N GLU A 162 34.90 -21.97 6.60
CA GLU A 162 34.74 -23.40 6.90
C GLU A 162 34.79 -23.67 8.40
N THR A 163 35.76 -23.07 9.10
CA THR A 163 35.91 -23.21 10.56
C THR A 163 34.69 -22.63 11.30
N GLY A 164 34.25 -21.42 10.94
CA GLY A 164 33.10 -20.78 11.59
C GLY A 164 31.78 -21.53 11.35
N ILE A 165 31.62 -22.13 10.17
CA ILE A 165 30.47 -22.98 9.87
C ILE A 165 30.51 -24.25 10.72
N GLN A 166 31.66 -24.92 10.84
CA GLN A 166 31.82 -26.10 11.70
C GLN A 166 31.51 -25.80 13.17
N GLU A 167 32.04 -24.69 13.71
CA GLU A 167 31.77 -24.27 15.09
C GLU A 167 30.27 -23.99 15.33
N LEU A 168 29.57 -23.43 14.35
CA LEU A 168 28.13 -23.17 14.43
C LEU A 168 27.34 -24.48 14.52
N PHE A 169 27.69 -25.47 13.68
CA PHE A 169 27.07 -26.79 13.69
C PHE A 169 27.40 -27.61 14.96
N GLU A 170 28.58 -27.41 15.54
CA GLU A 170 28.97 -28.07 16.79
C GLU A 170 28.42 -27.37 18.04
N SER A 171 27.90 -26.15 17.89
CA SER A 171 27.42 -25.33 18.99
C SER A 171 26.29 -26.01 19.78
N GLU A 172 26.31 -25.84 21.10
CA GLU A 172 25.26 -26.37 21.98
C GLU A 172 23.88 -25.81 21.64
N ARG A 173 23.82 -24.58 21.12
CA ARG A 173 22.58 -23.95 20.66
C ARG A 173 22.00 -24.67 19.45
N TYR A 174 22.83 -25.04 18.47
CA TYR A 174 22.38 -25.79 17.30
C TYR A 174 21.92 -27.21 17.67
N LYS A 175 22.63 -27.89 18.58
CA LYS A 175 22.20 -29.19 19.12
C LYS A 175 20.88 -29.12 19.88
N ALA A 176 20.71 -28.09 20.72
CA ALA A 176 19.46 -27.85 21.43
C ALA A 176 18.29 -27.61 20.46
N TYR A 177 18.52 -26.82 19.40
CA TYR A 177 17.54 -26.58 18.34
C TYR A 177 17.14 -27.87 17.60
N LEU A 178 18.09 -28.70 17.19
CA LEU A 178 17.76 -30.00 16.57
C LEU A 178 16.99 -30.91 17.53
N THR A 179 17.33 -30.89 18.82
CA THR A 179 16.64 -31.67 19.85
C THR A 179 15.22 -31.18 20.13
N THR A 180 14.95 -29.87 20.00
CA THR A 180 13.59 -29.36 20.11
C THR A 180 12.78 -29.65 18.86
N MET A 181 13.37 -29.49 17.67
CA MET A 181 12.72 -29.80 16.40
C MET A 181 12.42 -31.29 16.22
N SER A 182 13.26 -32.18 16.75
CA SER A 182 12.97 -33.63 16.75
C SER A 182 11.74 -34.00 17.59
N LYS A 183 11.32 -33.19 18.57
CA LYS A 183 10.08 -33.48 19.31
C LYS A 183 8.82 -33.28 18.47
N PHE A 184 8.94 -32.61 17.32
CA PHE A 184 7.83 -32.29 16.42
C PHE A 184 7.88 -33.13 15.13
N HIS A 185 8.09 -34.45 15.25
CA HIS A 185 8.09 -35.37 14.12
C HIS A 185 6.73 -35.53 13.41
N SER A 186 5.63 -35.06 14.01
CA SER A 186 4.25 -35.26 13.54
C SER A 186 3.60 -34.01 12.94
N TYR A 187 4.36 -32.95 12.68
CA TYR A 187 3.86 -31.82 11.89
C TYR A 187 4.24 -32.06 10.42
N SER A 188 3.36 -32.76 9.70
CA SER A 188 3.35 -32.82 8.24
C SER A 188 1.96 -32.46 7.73
#